data_AF-A0A7Y8RZ93-F1
#
_entry.id   AF-A0A7Y8RZ93-F1
#
_cell.length_a   1.000
_cell.length_b   1.000
_cell.length_c   1.000
_cell.angle_alpha   90.00
_cell.angle_beta   90.00
_cell.angle_gamma   90.00
#
_symmetry.space_group_name_H-M   'P 1'
#
loop_
_entity.id
_entity.type
_entity.pdbx_description
1 polymer ?
#
loop_
_entity_poly.entity_id
_entity_poly.type
_entity_poly.pdbx_seq_one_letter_code
_entity_poly.pdbx_strand_id
1 'polypeptide(L)' 'METYYVTVFAPSGETLLNERFEALNVEEAKQKGRDLLEEKQFTEHTHRVVHSSGKMIVFHS' A
#
# COMPACT_ATOMS: atom_id res chain seq x y z
N MET A 1 -13.63 1.16 -11.32
CA MET A 1 -12.59 0.71 -10.37
C MET A 1 -11.36 1.54 -10.62
N GLU A 2 -10.69 1.94 -9.55
CA GLU A 2 -9.47 2.71 -9.57
C GLU A 2 -8.29 1.83 -9.20
N THR A 3 -7.12 2.20 -9.69
CA THR A 3 -5.88 1.44 -9.49
C THR A 3 -5.07 2.05 -8.35
N TYR A 4 -4.60 1.21 -7.45
CA TYR A 4 -3.77 1.58 -6.33
C TYR A 4 -2.52 0.70 -6.28
N TYR A 5 -1.49 1.19 -5.61
CA TYR A 5 -0.24 0.49 -5.38
C TYR A 5 0.07 0.49 -3.89
N VAL A 6 0.37 -0.68 -3.33
CA VAL A 6 0.98 -0.83 -2.01
C VAL A 6 2.47 -1.03 -2.19
N THR A 7 3.27 -0.19 -1.54
CA THR A 7 4.73 -0.31 -1.55
C THR A 7 5.23 -0.43 -0.12
N VAL A 8 6.07 -1.43 0.14
CA VAL A 8 6.72 -1.64 1.44
C VAL A 8 8.21 -1.45 1.26
N PHE A 9 8.84 -0.81 2.25
CA PHE A 9 10.26 -0.52 2.27
C PHE A 9 10.94 -1.22 3.45
N ALA A 10 12.16 -1.66 3.23
CA ALA A 10 13.05 -2.10 4.29
C ALA A 10 13.62 -0.86 5.04
N PRO A 11 14.11 -1.03 6.28
CA PRO A 11 14.83 0.02 6.99
C PRO A 11 16.06 0.55 6.22
N SER A 12 16.63 -0.26 5.33
CA SER A 12 17.73 0.14 4.43
C SER A 12 17.29 1.09 3.30
N GLY A 13 15.99 1.26 3.07
CA GLY A 13 15.41 2.00 1.95
C GLY A 13 15.13 1.15 0.71
N GLU A 14 15.45 -0.15 0.73
CA GLU A 14 15.11 -1.07 -0.36
C GLU A 14 13.61 -1.31 -0.44
N THR A 15 13.07 -1.53 -1.65
CA THR A 15 11.66 -1.89 -1.82
C THR A 15 11.47 -3.39 -1.61
N LEU A 16 10.68 -3.76 -0.58
CA LEU A 16 10.36 -5.15 -0.25
C LEU A 16 9.12 -5.66 -1.00
N LEU A 17 8.15 -4.77 -1.23
CA LEU A 17 6.90 -5.09 -1.91
C LEU A 17 6.51 -3.92 -2.79
N ASN A 18 6.00 -4.20 -3.99
CA ASN A 18 5.33 -3.21 -4.83
C ASN A 18 4.23 -3.90 -5.64
N GLU A 19 3.01 -3.90 -5.11
CA GLU A 19 1.88 -4.61 -5.70
C GLU A 19 0.76 -3.65 -6.12
N ARG A 20 0.18 -3.95 -7.28
CA ARG A 20 -0.99 -3.26 -7.82
C ARG A 20 -2.26 -3.96 -7.36
N PHE A 21 -3.25 -3.19 -6.93
CA PHE A 21 -4.59 -3.69 -6.65
C PHE A 21 -5.66 -2.69 -7.08
N GLU A 22 -6.92 -3.14 -7.13
CA GLU A 22 -8.05 -2.33 -7.57
C GLU A 22 -9.09 -2.17 -6.44
N ALA A 23 -9.64 -0.96 -6.34
CA ALA A 23 -10.68 -0.61 -5.37
C ALA A 23 -11.70 0.34 -6.00
N LEU A 24 -12.92 0.39 -5.47
CA LEU A 24 -13.98 1.26 -5.97
C LEU A 24 -13.81 2.70 -5.50
N ASN A 25 -13.17 2.89 -4.35
CA ASN A 25 -12.93 4.20 -3.74
C ASN A 25 -11.74 4.15 -2.77
N VAL A 26 -11.38 5.32 -2.24
CA VAL A 26 -10.25 5.48 -1.30
C VAL A 26 -10.42 4.69 0.00
N GLU A 27 -11.64 4.59 0.54
CA GLU A 27 -11.88 3.85 1.79
C GLU A 27 -11.68 2.34 1.61
N GLU A 28 -12.22 1.78 0.52
CA GLU A 28 -11.97 0.39 0.16
C GLU A 28 -10.48 0.16 -0.14
N ALA A 29 -9.80 1.12 -0.78
CA ALA A 29 -8.38 1.01 -1.07
C ALA A 29 -7.52 0.95 0.21
N LYS A 30 -7.89 1.72 1.25
CA LYS A 30 -7.23 1.66 2.57
C LYS A 30 -7.44 0.31 3.25
N GLN A 31 -8.64 -0.26 3.17
CA GLN A 31 -8.92 -1.57 3.76
C GLN A 31 -8.14 -2.67 3.04
N LYS A 32 -8.26 -2.76 1.71
CA LYS A 32 -7.52 -3.74 0.89
C LYS A 32 -6.01 -3.62 1.06
N GLY A 33 -5.48 -2.39 1.11
CA GLY A 33 -4.06 -2.15 1.37
C GLY A 33 -3.62 -2.70 2.72
N ARG A 34 -4.41 -2.50 3.79
CA ARG A 34 -4.14 -3.06 5.12
C ARG A 34 -4.22 -4.58 5.13
N ASP A 35 -5.24 -5.16 4.51
CA ASP A 35 -5.41 -6.61 4.43
C ASP A 35 -4.20 -7.27 3.73
N LEU A 36 -3.70 -6.67 2.63
CA LEU A 36 -2.49 -7.12 1.93
C LEU A 36 -1.22 -7.04 2.80
N LEU A 37 -1.11 -5.99 3.63
CA LEU A 37 0.02 -5.82 4.55
C LEU A 37 -0.04 -6.82 5.70
N GLU A 38 -1.22 -7.10 6.23
CA GLU A 38 -1.43 -8.12 7.26
C GLU A 38 -1.14 -9.52 6.73
N GLU A 39 -1.66 -9.87 5.55
CA GLU A 39 -1.44 -11.16 4.90
C GLU A 39 0.06 -11.43 4.66
N LYS A 40 0.81 -10.38 4.30
CA LYS A 40 2.25 -10.47 4.01
C LYS A 40 3.14 -10.11 5.19
N GLN A 41 2.56 -9.88 6.38
CA GLN A 41 3.30 -9.56 7.63
C GLN A 41 4.17 -8.29 7.53
N PHE A 42 3.71 -7.29 6.80
CA PHE A 42 4.40 -6.01 6.57
C PHE A 42 3.78 -4.81 7.30
N THR A 43 2.83 -5.01 8.22
CA THR A 43 2.17 -3.91 8.95
C THR A 43 3.13 -3.01 9.72
N GLU A 44 4.21 -3.57 10.28
CA GLU A 44 5.23 -2.82 11.04
C GLU A 44 6.37 -2.27 10.17
N HIS A 45 6.36 -2.55 8.87
CA HIS A 45 7.37 -2.00 7.96
C HIS A 45 6.92 -0.64 7.45
N THR A 46 7.86 0.23 7.12
CA THR A 46 7.57 1.47 6.39
C THR A 46 6.82 1.12 5.11
N HIS A 47 5.60 1.64 4.93
CA HIS A 47 4.77 1.31 3.78
C HIS A 47 3.89 2.49 3.36
N ARG A 48 3.45 2.44 2.11
CA ARG A 48 2.51 3.42 1.57
C ARG A 48 1.48 2.77 0.66
N VAL A 49 0.32 3.41 0.57
CA VAL A 49 -0.67 3.13 -0.47
C VAL A 49 -0.89 4.39 -1.27
N VAL A 50 -0.74 4.28 -2.59
CA VAL A 50 -0.91 5.39 -3.53
C VAL A 50 -1.92 5.02 -4.61
N HIS A 51 -2.74 5.98 -5.01
CA HIS A 51 -3.55 5.87 -6.23
C HIS A 51 -2.64 5.95 -7.46
N SER A 52 -3.06 5.38 -8.58
CA SER A 52 -2.30 5.39 -9.84
C SER A 52 -2.05 6.77 -10.41
N SER A 53 -2.83 7.78 -10.00
CA SER A 53 -2.57 9.19 -10.31
C SER A 53 -1.42 9.81 -9.50
N GLY A 54 -0.79 9.06 -8.59
CA GLY A 54 0.27 9.51 -7.70
C GLY A 54 -0.22 10.07 -6.36
N LYS A 55 -1.53 10.13 -6.11
CA LYS A 55 -2.08 10.58 -4.84
C LYS A 55 -1.84 9.55 -3.74
N MET A 56 -1.08 9.92 -2.70
CA MET A 56 -0.89 9.08 -1.51
C MET A 56 -2.13 9.12 -0.62
N ILE A 57 -2.57 7.95 -0.16
CA ILE A 57 -3.76 7.79 0.69
C ILE A 57 -3.48 7.11 2.03
N VAL A 58 -2.38 6.37 2.14
CA VAL A 58 -1.86 5.78 3.38
C VAL A 58 -0.35 5.92 3.40
N PHE A 59 0.20 6.23 4.58
CA PHE A 59 1.63 6.22 4.85
C PHE A 59 1.89 5.77 6.30
N HIS A 60 2.88 4.91 6.48
CA HIS A 60 3.40 4.45 7.77
C HIS A 60 4.93 4.39 7.68
N SER A 61 5.62 4.82 8.74
CA SER A 61 7.08 4.93 8.81
C SER A 61 7.66 4.10 9.93
#